data_AF-X1RPA6-F1
#
_entry.id   AF-X1RPA6-F1
#
_cell.length_a   1.000
_cell.length_b   1.000
_cell.length_c   1.000
_cell.angle_alpha   90.00
_cell.angle_beta   90.00
_cell.angle_gamma   90.00
#
_symmetry.space_group_name_H-M   'P 1'
#
loop_
_entity.id
_entity.type
_entity.pdbx_description
1 polymer ?
#
loop_
_entity_poly.entity_id
_entity_poly.type
_entity_poly.pdbx_seq_one_letter_code
_entity_poly.pdbx_strand_id
1 'polypeptide(L)'
;VQKKQYAEALNKYETVVEDYPDSSWASKENAKTICEPVMFRGKRDEKKEATVVLAKACNADVNELLPYLQEKTTVIMYYALLKIGDPTTIEVLKEALNKFGNKDMAVDYLNCGNEELESAAESWARRHGYRVVTVTGYTPRTWGTGL
;
A
#
# COMPACT_ATOMS: atom_id res chain seq x y z
N VAL A 1 -1.33 24.22 8.45
CA VAL A 1 -1.57 24.65 7.05
C VAL A 1 -1.31 23.51 6.06
N GLN A 2 -0.14 22.86 6.07
CA GLN A 2 0.22 21.78 5.11
C GLN A 2 -0.72 20.54 5.11
N LYS A 3 -1.31 20.17 6.26
CA LYS A 3 -2.13 18.95 6.42
C LYS A 3 -3.43 18.93 5.61
N LYS A 4 -4.03 20.08 5.31
CA LYS A 4 -5.29 20.12 4.51
C LYS A 4 -5.02 19.98 3.01
N GLN A 5 -3.78 20.21 2.57
CA GLN A 5 -3.44 20.27 1.15
C GLN A 5 -3.26 18.89 0.52
N TYR A 6 -2.73 17.90 1.25
CA TYR A 6 -2.48 16.57 0.68
C TYR A 6 -3.77 15.77 0.43
N ALA A 7 -4.68 15.72 1.41
CA ALA A 7 -5.95 15.03 1.22
C ALA A 7 -6.81 15.68 0.12
N GLU A 8 -6.82 17.02 0.04
CA GLU A 8 -7.55 17.72 -1.02
C GLU A 8 -6.90 17.49 -2.41
N ALA A 9 -5.56 17.48 -2.49
CA ALA A 9 -4.85 17.22 -3.74
C ALA A 9 -5.04 15.77 -4.21
N LEU A 10 -4.98 14.79 -3.29
CA LEU A 10 -5.22 13.38 -3.60
C LEU A 10 -6.63 13.16 -4.12
N ASN A 11 -7.65 13.65 -3.41
CA ASN A 11 -9.04 13.47 -3.80
C ASN A 11 -9.32 14.07 -5.19
N LYS A 12 -8.83 15.30 -5.46
CA LYS A 12 -8.95 15.91 -6.79
C LYS A 12 -8.25 15.09 -7.87
N TYR A 13 -7.08 14.53 -7.57
CA TYR A 13 -6.33 13.75 -8.55
C TYR A 13 -6.93 12.37 -8.76
N GLU A 14 -7.49 11.75 -7.73
CA GLU A 14 -8.24 10.50 -7.84
C GLU A 14 -9.41 10.66 -8.81
N THR A 15 -10.19 11.76 -8.71
CA THR A 15 -11.25 12.06 -9.69
C THR A 15 -10.71 12.12 -11.12
N VAL A 16 -9.53 12.70 -11.33
CA VAL A 16 -8.92 12.77 -12.67
C VAL A 16 -8.56 11.37 -13.19
N VAL A 17 -8.00 10.52 -12.34
CA VAL A 17 -7.63 9.15 -12.70
C VAL A 17 -8.87 8.28 -12.98
N GLU A 18 -9.96 8.48 -12.24
CA GLU A 18 -11.19 7.70 -12.39
C GLU A 18 -12.06 8.17 -13.56
N ASP A 19 -12.31 9.47 -13.68
CA ASP A 19 -13.25 10.02 -14.67
C ASP A 19 -12.59 10.28 -16.03
N TYR A 20 -11.26 10.48 -16.04
CA TYR A 20 -10.50 10.85 -17.24
C TYR A 20 -9.19 10.06 -17.37
N PRO A 21 -9.23 8.71 -17.38
CA PRO A 21 -8.03 7.86 -17.36
C PRO A 21 -7.12 8.05 -18.58
N ASP A 22 -7.68 8.41 -19.74
CA ASP A 22 -6.92 8.66 -20.97
C ASP A 22 -6.36 10.10 -21.05
N SER A 23 -6.62 10.94 -20.05
CA SER A 23 -6.11 12.30 -20.04
C SER A 23 -4.62 12.33 -19.76
N SER A 24 -3.92 13.33 -20.34
CA SER A 24 -2.52 13.58 -20.01
C SER A 24 -2.32 13.91 -18.52
N TRP A 25 -3.37 14.34 -17.82
CA TRP A 25 -3.35 14.61 -16.38
C TRP A 25 -3.33 13.31 -15.56
N ALA A 26 -4.02 12.26 -16.00
CA ALA A 26 -4.05 10.95 -15.35
C ALA A 26 -2.77 10.10 -15.57
N SER A 27 -1.74 10.66 -16.23
CA SER A 27 -0.50 9.92 -16.49
C SER A 27 0.21 9.45 -15.22
N LYS A 28 0.91 8.32 -15.31
CA LYS A 28 1.71 7.79 -14.20
C LYS A 28 2.78 8.79 -13.73
N GLU A 29 3.36 9.59 -14.62
CA GLU A 29 4.35 10.62 -14.27
C GLU A 29 3.74 11.73 -13.38
N ASN A 30 2.51 12.15 -13.68
CA ASN A 30 1.80 13.11 -12.84
C ASN A 30 1.40 12.49 -11.50
N ALA A 31 0.95 11.23 -11.51
CA ALA A 31 0.62 10.49 -10.31
C ALA A 31 1.82 10.37 -9.38
N LYS A 32 3.01 10.05 -9.90
CA LYS A 32 4.27 10.00 -9.12
C LYS A 32 4.57 11.36 -8.47
N THR A 33 4.48 12.44 -9.25
CA THR A 33 4.73 13.81 -8.76
C THR A 33 3.82 14.21 -7.60
N ILE A 34 2.56 13.77 -7.61
CA ILE A 34 1.57 14.08 -6.58
C ILE A 34 1.67 13.13 -5.39
N CYS A 35 1.78 11.83 -5.65
CA CYS A 35 1.63 10.79 -4.64
C CYS A 35 2.91 10.55 -3.83
N GLU A 36 4.10 10.64 -4.43
CA GLU A 36 5.36 10.37 -3.72
C GLU A 36 5.63 11.32 -2.53
N PRO A 37 5.41 12.64 -2.64
CA PRO A 37 5.51 13.54 -1.49
C PRO A 37 4.54 13.18 -0.36
N VAL A 38 3.34 12.68 -0.70
CA VAL A 38 2.35 12.23 0.28
C VAL A 38 2.81 10.94 0.95
N MET A 39 3.31 9.96 0.19
CA MET A 39 3.89 8.73 0.76
C MET A 39 5.02 9.06 1.75
N PHE A 40 5.83 10.09 1.46
CA PHE A 40 6.89 10.54 2.36
C PHE A 40 6.35 11.24 3.62
N ARG A 41 5.47 12.24 3.47
CA ARG A 41 5.13 13.22 4.55
C ARG A 41 3.73 13.08 5.14
N GLY A 42 2.83 12.39 4.46
CA GLY A 42 1.44 12.23 4.84
C GLY A 42 1.26 11.42 6.11
N LYS A 43 0.05 11.44 6.66
CA LYS A 43 -0.36 10.48 7.69
C LYS A 43 -0.65 9.12 7.07
N ARG A 44 -0.74 8.07 7.88
CA ARG A 44 -0.93 6.69 7.41
C ARG A 44 -2.07 6.55 6.39
N ASP A 45 -3.24 7.11 6.65
CA ASP A 45 -4.39 6.98 5.74
C ASP A 45 -4.16 7.72 4.41
N GLU A 46 -3.60 8.94 4.48
CA GLU A 46 -3.21 9.73 3.29
C GLU A 46 -2.14 8.99 2.47
N LYS A 47 -1.18 8.32 3.13
CA LYS A 47 -0.16 7.51 2.46
C LYS A 47 -0.80 6.31 1.75
N LYS A 48 -1.76 5.64 2.40
CA LYS A 48 -2.50 4.51 1.81
C LYS A 48 -3.29 4.95 0.58
N GLU A 49 -4.02 6.04 0.68
CA GLU A 49 -4.74 6.65 -0.44
C GLU A 49 -3.79 6.99 -1.60
N ALA A 50 -2.66 7.65 -1.32
CA ALA A 50 -1.64 7.94 -2.32
C ALA A 50 -1.12 6.68 -3.05
N THR A 51 -0.94 5.56 -2.34
CA THR A 51 -0.52 4.30 -2.99
C THR A 51 -1.59 3.73 -3.90
N VAL A 52 -2.86 3.83 -3.53
CA VAL A 52 -3.99 3.35 -4.35
C VAL A 52 -4.12 4.21 -5.61
N VAL A 53 -4.07 5.54 -5.46
CA VAL A 53 -4.14 6.47 -6.58
C VAL A 53 -2.97 6.26 -7.56
N LEU A 54 -1.75 6.11 -7.06
CA LEU A 54 -0.60 5.78 -7.93
C LEU A 54 -0.78 4.43 -8.62
N ALA A 55 -1.25 3.41 -7.90
CA ALA A 55 -1.49 2.10 -8.48
C ALA A 55 -2.55 2.12 -9.59
N LYS A 56 -3.64 2.90 -9.42
CA LYS A 56 -4.66 3.12 -10.46
C LYS A 56 -4.04 3.77 -11.70
N ALA A 57 -3.26 4.85 -11.53
CA ALA A 57 -2.58 5.52 -12.63
C ALA A 57 -1.51 4.65 -13.35
N CYS A 58 -0.95 3.67 -12.65
CA CYS A 58 -0.08 2.64 -13.23
C CYS A 58 -0.85 1.44 -13.81
N ASN A 59 -2.18 1.50 -13.93
CA ASN A 59 -3.04 0.39 -14.38
C ASN A 59 -2.82 -0.92 -13.60
N ALA A 60 -2.54 -0.80 -12.30
CA ALA A 60 -2.19 -1.92 -11.43
C ALA A 60 -0.98 -2.75 -11.89
N ASP A 61 -0.11 -2.22 -12.77
CA ASP A 61 1.12 -2.89 -13.18
C ASP A 61 2.09 -2.99 -12.00
N VAL A 62 2.19 -4.19 -11.43
CA VAL A 62 3.02 -4.44 -10.26
C VAL A 62 4.48 -4.12 -10.52
N ASN A 63 4.99 -4.25 -11.75
CA ASN A 63 6.40 -3.97 -12.07
C ASN A 63 6.75 -2.49 -11.87
N GLU A 64 5.80 -1.58 -12.08
CA GLU A 64 5.96 -0.14 -11.80
C GLU A 64 5.92 0.16 -10.30
N LEU A 65 5.29 -0.72 -9.50
CA LEU A 65 5.04 -0.50 -8.06
C LEU A 65 6.08 -1.18 -7.16
N LEU A 66 6.66 -2.30 -7.59
CA LEU A 66 7.67 -3.04 -6.82
C LEU A 66 8.89 -2.21 -6.37
N PRO A 67 9.42 -1.26 -7.16
CA PRO A 67 10.55 -0.44 -6.73
C PRO A 67 10.30 0.32 -5.41
N TYR A 68 9.06 0.71 -5.12
CA TYR A 68 8.71 1.42 -3.89
C TYR A 68 8.84 0.56 -2.62
N LEU A 69 8.90 -0.76 -2.74
CA LEU A 69 9.16 -1.66 -1.60
C LEU A 69 10.62 -1.66 -1.15
N GLN A 70 11.53 -1.08 -1.93
CA GLN A 70 12.97 -1.09 -1.65
C GLN A 70 13.42 0.01 -0.68
N GLU A 71 12.55 0.97 -0.38
CA GLU A 71 12.86 2.12 0.47
C GLU A 71 11.89 2.23 1.65
N LYS A 72 12.43 2.48 2.85
CA LYS A 72 11.64 2.57 4.09
C LYS A 72 10.55 3.64 4.03
N THR A 73 10.79 4.71 3.28
CA THR A 73 9.88 5.86 3.18
C THR A 73 8.68 5.60 2.28
N THR A 74 8.80 4.66 1.34
CA THR A 74 7.78 4.33 0.34
C THR A 74 7.23 2.92 0.47
N VAL A 75 7.78 2.11 1.39
CA VAL A 75 7.35 0.71 1.61
C VAL A 75 5.85 0.56 1.86
N ILE A 76 5.17 1.62 2.30
CA ILE A 76 3.71 1.70 2.41
C ILE A 76 2.98 1.30 1.10
N MET A 77 3.66 1.31 -0.06
CA MET A 77 3.18 0.74 -1.32
C MET A 77 2.71 -0.73 -1.20
N TYR A 78 3.19 -1.47 -0.19
CA TYR A 78 2.64 -2.80 0.13
C TYR A 78 1.11 -2.77 0.21
N TYR A 79 0.52 -1.67 0.66
CA TYR A 79 -0.93 -1.56 0.85
C TYR A 79 -1.70 -1.69 -0.48
N ALA A 80 -1.26 -0.98 -1.52
CA ALA A 80 -1.86 -1.11 -2.85
C ALA A 80 -1.58 -2.51 -3.46
N LEU A 81 -0.38 -3.06 -3.25
CA LEU A 81 -0.03 -4.39 -3.74
C LEU A 81 -0.88 -5.50 -3.09
N LEU A 82 -1.23 -5.39 -1.80
CA LEU A 82 -2.21 -6.28 -1.17
C LEU A 82 -3.56 -6.20 -1.87
N LYS A 83 -4.06 -4.98 -2.14
CA LYS A 83 -5.34 -4.76 -2.83
C LYS A 83 -5.37 -5.35 -4.25
N ILE A 84 -4.25 -5.23 -4.98
CA ILE A 84 -4.07 -5.86 -6.30
C ILE A 84 -4.11 -7.38 -6.17
N GLY A 85 -3.41 -7.94 -5.18
CA GLY A 85 -3.44 -9.38 -4.89
C GLY A 85 -2.78 -10.25 -5.95
N ASP A 86 -1.77 -9.73 -6.64
CA ASP A 86 -1.00 -10.48 -7.63
C ASP A 86 -0.07 -11.49 -6.90
N PRO A 87 -0.22 -12.81 -7.14
CA PRO A 87 0.60 -13.82 -6.48
C PRO A 87 2.11 -13.69 -6.73
N THR A 88 2.53 -13.07 -7.84
CA THR A 88 3.95 -12.84 -8.15
C THR A 88 4.62 -11.88 -7.17
N THR A 89 3.84 -11.10 -6.42
CA THR A 89 4.34 -10.11 -5.45
C THR A 89 4.58 -10.68 -4.04
N ILE A 90 4.18 -11.92 -3.77
CA ILE A 90 4.20 -12.50 -2.41
C ILE A 90 5.62 -12.50 -1.82
N GLU A 91 6.62 -12.96 -2.57
CA GLU A 91 8.00 -13.06 -2.05
C GLU A 91 8.60 -11.68 -1.74
N VAL A 92 8.45 -10.72 -2.64
CA VAL A 92 8.96 -9.36 -2.41
C VAL A 92 8.20 -8.63 -1.30
N LEU A 93 6.91 -8.93 -1.10
CA LEU A 93 6.14 -8.44 0.05
C LEU A 93 6.66 -9.03 1.38
N LYS A 94 7.03 -10.31 1.42
CA LYS A 94 7.66 -10.94 2.60
C LYS A 94 9.03 -10.30 2.88
N GLU A 95 9.84 -10.08 1.85
CA GLU A 95 11.14 -9.40 1.97
C GLU A 95 10.99 -7.99 2.53
N ALA A 96 10.03 -7.21 2.01
CA ALA A 96 9.74 -5.87 2.50
C ALA A 96 9.36 -5.86 3.99
N LEU A 97 8.53 -6.81 4.42
CA LEU A 97 8.20 -6.97 5.84
C LEU A 97 9.44 -7.28 6.68
N ASN A 98 10.29 -8.18 6.22
CA ASN A 98 11.51 -8.54 6.95
C ASN A 98 12.49 -7.37 7.07
N LYS A 99 12.60 -6.53 6.03
CA LYS A 99 13.56 -5.43 5.95
C LYS A 99 13.07 -4.14 6.62
N PHE A 100 11.80 -3.80 6.44
CA PHE A 100 11.22 -2.51 6.83
C PHE A 100 9.98 -2.60 7.71
N GLY A 101 9.57 -3.83 8.05
CA GLY A 101 8.33 -4.12 8.75
C GLY A 101 8.14 -3.30 10.02
N ASN A 102 6.88 -3.01 10.28
CA ASN A 102 6.41 -2.41 11.52
C ASN A 102 5.11 -3.09 11.94
N LYS A 103 4.59 -2.73 13.12
CA LYS A 103 3.37 -3.33 13.65
C LYS A 103 2.18 -3.20 12.70
N ASP A 104 2.00 -2.05 12.05
CA ASP A 104 0.86 -1.83 11.16
C ASP A 104 0.94 -2.69 9.89
N MET A 105 2.13 -2.84 9.31
CA MET A 105 2.36 -3.70 8.15
C MET A 105 2.14 -5.17 8.50
N ALA A 106 2.66 -5.61 9.65
CA ALA A 106 2.44 -6.98 10.13
C ALA A 106 0.95 -7.24 10.41
N VAL A 107 0.23 -6.27 10.99
CA VAL A 107 -1.22 -6.38 11.19
C VAL A 107 -1.95 -6.42 9.85
N ASP A 108 -1.60 -5.59 8.88
CA ASP A 108 -2.22 -5.62 7.55
C ASP A 108 -1.99 -6.98 6.86
N TYR A 109 -0.82 -7.61 7.02
CA TYR A 109 -0.51 -8.93 6.46
C TYR A 109 -1.22 -10.08 7.20
N LEU A 110 -1.24 -10.07 8.54
CA LEU A 110 -1.96 -11.05 9.38
C LEU A 110 -3.46 -11.14 9.06
N ASN A 111 -3.97 -10.10 8.40
CA ASN A 111 -5.39 -9.89 8.18
C ASN A 111 -5.71 -9.79 6.69
N CYS A 112 -4.77 -10.11 5.80
CA CYS A 112 -4.98 -9.90 4.38
C CYS A 112 -5.80 -11.01 3.70
N GLY A 113 -5.87 -12.21 4.28
CA GLY A 113 -6.53 -13.38 3.70
C GLY A 113 -5.64 -14.22 2.79
N ASN A 114 -4.33 -13.96 2.78
CA ASN A 114 -3.32 -14.78 2.09
C ASN A 114 -2.45 -15.51 3.13
N GLU A 115 -2.54 -16.84 3.16
CA GLU A 115 -1.90 -17.68 4.19
C GLU A 115 -0.37 -17.50 4.27
N GLU A 116 0.29 -17.24 3.14
CA GLU A 116 1.74 -17.07 3.10
C GLU A 116 2.19 -15.76 3.74
N LEU A 117 1.45 -14.68 3.48
CA LEU A 117 1.71 -13.36 4.07
C LEU A 117 1.33 -13.34 5.55
N GLU A 118 0.26 -14.04 5.93
CA GLU A 118 -0.15 -14.23 7.32
C GLU A 118 0.96 -14.96 8.11
N SER A 119 1.44 -16.09 7.60
CA SER A 119 2.54 -16.86 8.19
C SER A 119 3.83 -16.04 8.32
N ALA A 120 4.17 -15.25 7.30
CA ALA A 120 5.32 -14.35 7.34
C ALA A 120 5.17 -13.28 8.43
N ALA A 121 3.98 -12.73 8.60
CA ALA A 121 3.69 -11.73 9.62
C ALA A 121 3.65 -12.28 11.03
N GLU A 122 3.15 -13.50 11.25
CA GLU A 122 3.28 -14.20 12.52
C GLU A 122 4.75 -14.42 12.89
N SER A 123 5.55 -14.89 11.93
CA SER A 123 6.97 -15.13 12.12
C SER A 123 7.71 -13.83 12.44
N TRP A 124 7.42 -12.76 11.71
CA TRP A 124 7.95 -11.43 11.96
C TRP A 124 7.58 -10.94 13.36
N ALA A 125 6.31 -11.06 13.76
CA ALA A 125 5.82 -10.62 15.07
C ALA A 125 6.55 -11.35 16.20
N ARG A 126 6.68 -12.68 16.13
CA ARG A 126 7.39 -13.49 17.13
C ARG A 126 8.86 -13.07 17.28
N ARG A 127 9.58 -12.86 16.17
CA ARG A 127 10.99 -12.42 16.19
C ARG A 127 11.17 -11.04 16.83
N HIS A 128 10.14 -10.20 16.81
CA HIS A 128 10.15 -8.87 17.42
C HIS A 128 9.52 -8.84 18.82
N GLY A 129 9.29 -10.00 19.45
CA GLY A 129 8.76 -10.09 20.81
C GLY A 129 7.27 -9.79 20.94
N TYR A 130 6.52 -9.75 19.82
CA TYR A 130 5.08 -9.58 19.84
C TYR A 130 4.36 -10.93 19.97
N ARG A 131 3.25 -10.91 20.70
CA ARG A 131 2.29 -12.02 20.74
C ARG A 131 1.13 -11.71 19.80
N VAL A 132 0.91 -12.57 18.80
CA VAL A 132 -0.28 -12.54 17.95
C VAL A 132 -1.45 -13.11 18.74
N VAL A 133 -2.56 -12.38 18.76
CA VAL A 133 -3.81 -12.82 19.40
C VAL A 133 -4.96 -12.64 18.43
N THR A 134 -5.84 -13.62 18.36
CA THR A 134 -7.04 -13.56 17.53
C THR A 134 -8.19 -12.99 18.35
N VAL A 135 -8.86 -11.97 17.82
CA VAL A 135 -10.07 -11.38 18.39
C VAL A 135 -11.20 -11.49 17.36
N THR A 136 -12.36 -11.96 17.80
CA THR A 136 -13.56 -12.11 16.97
C THR A 136 -14.19 -10.76 16.64
N GLY A 137 -14.73 -10.60 15.43
CA GLY A 137 -15.46 -9.39 15.01
C GLY A 137 -14.63 -8.40 14.18
N TYR A 138 -13.39 -8.75 13.84
CA TYR A 138 -12.60 -8.01 12.86
C TYR A 138 -12.85 -8.61 11.48
N THR A 139 -13.31 -7.81 10.53
CA THR A 139 -13.44 -8.22 9.13
C THR A 139 -12.29 -7.61 8.34
N PRO A 140 -11.20 -8.36 8.09
CA PRO A 140 -10.23 -7.90 7.13
C PRO A 140 -10.10 -8.91 6.00
N ARG A 141 -10.37 -8.42 4.80
CA ARG A 141 -9.92 -9.06 3.57
C ARG A 141 -9.40 -7.90 2.73
N THR A 142 -8.10 -7.90 2.48
CA THR A 142 -7.44 -6.90 1.63
C THR A 142 -6.72 -7.53 0.47
N TRP A 143 -6.40 -8.83 0.52
CA TRP A 143 -5.79 -9.51 -0.61
C TRP A 143 -6.76 -9.61 -1.79
N GLY A 144 -6.39 -9.01 -2.93
CA GLY A 144 -7.12 -9.14 -4.18
C GLY A 144 -8.54 -8.57 -4.15
N THR A 145 -8.81 -7.59 -3.29
CA THR A 145 -10.12 -6.92 -3.25
C THR A 145 -10.34 -5.93 -4.39
N GLY A 146 -9.31 -5.65 -5.18
CA GLY A 146 -9.29 -4.59 -6.19
C GLY A 146 -8.92 -3.23 -5.61
N LEU A 147 -8.47 -2.32 -6.49
CA LEU A 147 -8.08 -0.94 -6.16
C LEU A 147 -9.29 -0.04 -5.93
#